data_AF-A0AAT9J2E9-F1
#
_entry.id   AF-A0AAT9J2E9-F1
#
_cell.length_a   1.000
_cell.length_b   1.000
_cell.length_c   1.000
_cell.angle_alpha   90.00
_cell.angle_beta   90.00
_cell.angle_gamma   90.00
#
_symmetry.space_group_name_H-M   'P 1'
#
loop_
_entity.id
_entity.type
_entity.pdbx_description
1 polymer ?
#
loop_
_entity_poly.entity_id
_entity_poly.type
_entity_poly.pdbx_seq_one_letter_code
_entity_poly.pdbx_strand_id
1 'polypeptide(L)'
;MPHLNRRHFLVSGLSAAAISMAAGATGATETTPASAGVLRRLIGSRAKAISFKLTPSGSAKPWYAVSAHGGKLTVEGSDPVALTKGAYSYLKSTGAAHVSWEGDRVDLPWRLPDAALTRTETPFRHRAYMNTCTFGYTTPWWTWSRWEREIDWMALHGIDMPLAMEGQEYVWQALWRENGLSDAELAAYFSGPAFTPWQRMGNIEGYDAPVPQAWIHKKQVLQKQILGRMRELGMTPILPAFGGYVPKAFAEKHPEARIYKMRAWEGFHETYWLDPADPLFARLAGRFIALYTETYGEGQYYLANSFNEMLPPIAADGSDAAKASYGDATANTKAVAEVDPAVKARRLAAYGEAIYDSIRQARPDAVWVMQGWLFGADKAFWSSDAIGAFLSLVPDDKLMVLDIGNDRYPDVWTRADAFKGKTWIYGYVHNYGGSNPVYGDLDFYRSDLKAITASDKAGNLAGFGVFPEGLHNNSVVYEYLYDLAWGDVPVADWLQTYTRARYGHTSPALMQAWSDLQKAVYQTRYWTPRWWKSRAGAYLFFKRPTIEGADFPALPGDWTSAETGADGIPGARQELRSFAVVLQRCDRRHAPSCQWGP
;
A
#
# COMPACT_ATOMS: atom_id res chain seq x y z
N MET A 1 -22.25 -80.61 19.09
CA MET A 1 -23.61 -80.33 19.63
C MET A 1 -23.55 -80.47 21.14
N PRO A 2 -24.26 -79.66 21.93
CA PRO A 2 -24.90 -78.36 21.63
C PRO A 2 -24.48 -77.31 22.72
N HIS A 3 -24.87 -76.04 22.79
CA HIS A 3 -25.94 -75.22 22.24
C HIS A 3 -25.42 -73.78 22.02
N LEU A 4 -26.10 -73.09 21.10
CA LEU A 4 -25.95 -71.68 20.73
C LEU A 4 -26.16 -70.72 21.91
N ASN A 5 -25.46 -69.58 21.90
CA ASN A 5 -26.19 -68.32 22.01
C ASN A 5 -25.52 -67.16 21.25
N ARG A 6 -26.36 -66.41 20.54
CA ARG A 6 -26.03 -65.30 19.65
C ARG A 6 -25.95 -64.00 20.45
N ARG A 7 -25.02 -63.09 20.12
CA ARG A 7 -25.30 -61.84 19.39
C ARG A 7 -24.16 -60.82 19.45
N HIS A 8 -23.71 -60.47 18.24
CA HIS A 8 -23.12 -59.21 17.75
C HIS A 8 -21.77 -58.74 18.33
N PHE A 9 -20.73 -58.75 17.49
CA PHE A 9 -20.31 -57.59 16.66
C PHE A 9 -19.44 -58.10 15.47
N LEU A 10 -19.74 -57.61 14.26
CA LEU A 10 -19.02 -57.88 13.00
C LEU A 10 -17.57 -57.32 13.09
N VAL A 11 -16.50 -58.09 12.89
CA VAL A 11 -15.89 -58.62 11.64
C VAL A 11 -15.26 -57.54 10.73
N SER A 12 -13.92 -57.51 10.79
CA SER A 12 -12.90 -57.15 9.76
C SER A 12 -13.03 -55.80 9.04
N GLY A 13 -11.98 -54.97 8.95
CA GLY A 13 -10.66 -55.32 8.44
C GLY A 13 -10.69 -55.26 6.92
N LEU A 14 -10.43 -54.09 6.33
CA LEU A 14 -10.25 -53.90 4.89
C LEU A 14 -9.33 -52.71 4.60
N SER A 15 -8.15 -53.07 4.12
CA SER A 15 -7.40 -52.53 2.99
C SER A 15 -7.36 -51.02 2.75
N ALA A 16 -6.12 -50.51 2.79
CA ALA A 16 -5.72 -49.24 2.23
C ALA A 16 -6.14 -49.11 0.76
N ALA A 17 -6.97 -48.10 0.47
CA ALA A 17 -7.15 -47.55 -0.86
C ALA A 17 -6.63 -46.12 -0.83
N ALA A 18 -5.50 -45.89 -1.50
CA ALA A 18 -5.02 -44.56 -1.82
C ALA A 18 -6.06 -43.88 -2.73
N ILE A 19 -6.80 -42.92 -2.19
CA ILE A 19 -7.64 -42.04 -2.99
C ILE A 19 -6.72 -41.00 -3.62
N SER A 20 -6.27 -41.31 -4.83
CA SER A 20 -5.79 -40.31 -5.76
C SER A 20 -6.95 -39.35 -6.04
N MET A 21 -6.93 -38.16 -5.46
CA MET A 21 -7.84 -37.08 -5.86
C MET A 21 -7.42 -36.64 -7.27
N ALA A 22 -8.08 -37.23 -8.26
CA ALA A 22 -8.07 -36.72 -9.62
C ALA A 22 -8.60 -35.28 -9.58
N ALA A 23 -7.76 -34.34 -10.05
CA ALA A 23 -8.14 -32.99 -10.36
C ALA A 23 -9.25 -33.04 -11.43
N GLY A 24 -10.50 -32.97 -10.98
CA GLY A 24 -11.63 -32.71 -11.86
C GLY A 24 -11.49 -31.30 -12.41
N ALA A 25 -11.36 -31.18 -13.73
CA ALA A 25 -11.50 -29.91 -14.43
C ALA A 25 -12.87 -29.30 -14.07
N THR A 26 -12.86 -28.32 -13.18
CA THR A 26 -14.03 -27.52 -12.84
C THR A 26 -14.40 -26.70 -14.07
N GLY A 27 -15.61 -26.94 -14.59
CA GLY A 27 -16.18 -26.21 -15.72
C GLY A 27 -16.13 -24.70 -15.48
N ALA A 28 -15.81 -23.96 -16.54
CA ALA A 28 -15.81 -22.50 -16.53
C ALA A 28 -17.17 -21.98 -16.04
N THR A 29 -17.17 -21.26 -14.92
CA THR A 29 -18.35 -20.51 -14.48
C THR A 29 -18.49 -19.29 -15.37
N GLU A 30 -19.51 -19.28 -16.21
CA GLU A 30 -19.94 -18.07 -16.91
C GLU A 30 -20.45 -17.06 -15.88
N THR A 31 -19.83 -15.87 -15.89
CA THR A 31 -20.06 -14.70 -15.03
C THR A 31 -19.43 -14.69 -13.63
N THR A 32 -18.61 -13.68 -13.38
CA THR A 32 -18.30 -13.16 -12.03
C THR A 32 -19.17 -11.92 -11.78
N PRO A 33 -20.23 -12.01 -10.95
CA PRO A 33 -21.15 -10.88 -10.70
C PRO A 33 -20.44 -9.61 -10.22
N ALA A 34 -19.33 -9.75 -9.48
CA ALA A 34 -18.55 -8.63 -8.96
C ALA A 34 -17.83 -7.83 -10.07
N SER A 35 -17.12 -8.50 -10.98
CA SER A 35 -16.47 -7.84 -12.13
C SER A 35 -17.51 -7.14 -13.00
N ALA A 36 -18.63 -7.81 -13.32
CA ALA A 36 -19.73 -7.18 -14.04
C ALA A 36 -20.34 -5.98 -13.30
N GLY A 37 -20.35 -6.00 -11.96
CA GLY A 37 -20.76 -4.89 -11.11
C GLY A 37 -19.86 -3.65 -11.26
N VAL A 38 -18.54 -3.84 -11.30
CA VAL A 38 -17.56 -2.76 -11.55
C VAL A 38 -17.84 -2.10 -12.89
N LEU A 39 -17.94 -2.90 -13.96
CA LEU A 39 -18.19 -2.36 -15.30
C LEU A 39 -19.58 -1.72 -15.40
N ARG A 40 -20.60 -2.23 -14.70
CA ARG A 40 -21.92 -1.59 -14.66
C ARG A 40 -21.90 -0.21 -14.01
N ARG A 41 -21.10 -0.01 -12.95
CA ARG A 41 -20.92 1.31 -12.34
C ARG A 41 -20.16 2.27 -13.26
N LEU A 42 -19.21 1.77 -14.06
CA LEU A 42 -18.46 2.57 -15.01
C LEU A 42 -19.25 2.96 -16.27
N ILE A 43 -19.87 1.98 -16.94
CA ILE A 43 -20.47 2.16 -18.28
C ILE A 43 -21.98 1.88 -18.34
N GLY A 44 -22.64 1.74 -17.19
CA GLY A 44 -24.08 1.55 -17.09
C GLY A 44 -24.57 0.27 -17.77
N SER A 45 -25.71 0.37 -18.47
CA SER A 45 -26.35 -0.77 -19.14
C SER A 45 -25.53 -1.35 -20.30
N ARG A 46 -24.55 -0.59 -20.82
CA ARG A 46 -23.64 -1.04 -21.89
C ARG A 46 -22.72 -2.16 -21.43
N ALA A 47 -22.54 -2.36 -20.12
CA ALA A 47 -21.80 -3.52 -19.57
C ALA A 47 -22.38 -4.87 -20.02
N LYS A 48 -23.64 -4.93 -20.47
CA LYS A 48 -24.25 -6.15 -21.07
C LYS A 48 -23.57 -6.59 -22.38
N ALA A 49 -22.77 -5.73 -23.01
CA ALA A 49 -21.97 -6.08 -24.19
C ALA A 49 -20.67 -6.82 -23.84
N ILE A 50 -20.35 -6.98 -22.54
CA ILE A 50 -19.16 -7.64 -22.05
C ILE A 50 -19.56 -8.98 -21.41
N SER A 51 -18.98 -10.07 -21.90
CA SER A 51 -19.13 -11.41 -21.34
C SER A 51 -17.85 -11.78 -20.57
N PHE A 52 -18.02 -12.36 -19.37
CA PHE A 52 -16.93 -12.79 -18.51
C PHE A 52 -16.92 -14.30 -18.36
N LYS A 53 -15.75 -14.90 -18.55
CA LYS A 53 -15.49 -16.32 -18.32
C LYS A 53 -14.36 -16.47 -17.29
N LEU A 54 -14.69 -16.95 -16.10
CA LEU A 54 -13.68 -17.24 -15.09
C LEU A 54 -13.06 -18.61 -15.36
N THR A 55 -11.76 -18.64 -15.56
CA THR A 55 -10.96 -19.85 -15.75
C THR A 55 -9.81 -19.83 -14.74
N PRO A 56 -10.04 -20.32 -13.51
CA PRO A 56 -9.01 -20.36 -12.48
C PRO A 56 -7.77 -21.10 -13.00
N SER A 57 -6.60 -20.55 -12.69
CA SER A 57 -5.32 -21.14 -13.06
C SER A 57 -4.71 -21.88 -11.88
N GLY A 58 -4.04 -23.00 -12.14
CA GLY A 58 -3.09 -23.57 -11.18
C GLY A 58 -1.80 -22.74 -11.05
N SER A 59 -1.56 -21.81 -11.97
CA SER A 59 -0.47 -20.84 -11.86
C SER A 59 -0.81 -19.78 -10.82
N ALA A 60 0.18 -19.42 -10.00
CA ALA A 60 0.06 -18.32 -9.06
C ALA A 60 0.09 -16.92 -9.73
N LYS A 61 0.28 -16.84 -11.05
CA LYS A 61 0.36 -15.57 -11.80
C LYS A 61 -0.96 -15.29 -12.52
N PRO A 62 -1.67 -14.20 -12.17
CA PRO A 62 -2.92 -13.84 -12.83
C PRO A 62 -2.78 -13.52 -14.32
N TRP A 63 -3.82 -13.82 -15.08
CA TRP A 63 -3.89 -13.57 -16.52
C TRP A 63 -5.30 -13.22 -16.97
N TYR A 64 -5.40 -12.52 -18.09
CA TYR A 64 -6.65 -12.30 -18.80
C TYR A 64 -6.44 -12.48 -20.32
N ALA A 65 -7.51 -12.78 -21.04
CA ALA A 65 -7.55 -12.79 -22.48
C ALA A 65 -8.80 -12.06 -22.97
N VAL A 66 -8.62 -11.19 -23.97
CA VAL A 66 -9.69 -10.36 -24.54
C VAL A 66 -9.87 -10.67 -26.01
N SER A 67 -11.12 -10.72 -26.45
CA SER A 67 -11.49 -10.74 -27.88
C SER A 67 -12.80 -10.01 -28.07
N ALA A 68 -12.98 -9.31 -29.19
CA ALA A 68 -14.21 -8.60 -29.50
C ALA A 68 -14.67 -8.93 -30.92
N HIS A 69 -15.96 -9.22 -31.08
CA HIS A 69 -16.56 -9.49 -32.37
C HIS A 69 -18.01 -9.00 -32.42
N GLY A 70 -18.36 -8.26 -33.46
CA GLY A 70 -19.75 -7.82 -33.69
C GLY A 70 -20.28 -6.91 -32.58
N GLY A 71 -19.41 -6.13 -31.94
CA GLY A 71 -19.76 -5.24 -30.84
C GLY A 71 -19.91 -5.91 -29.46
N LYS A 72 -19.54 -7.19 -29.32
CA LYS A 72 -19.51 -7.91 -28.04
C LYS A 72 -18.05 -8.20 -27.65
N LEU A 73 -17.68 -7.86 -26.42
CA LEU A 73 -16.39 -8.17 -25.82
C LEU A 73 -16.51 -9.46 -25.00
N THR A 74 -15.60 -10.40 -25.20
CA THR A 74 -15.42 -11.57 -24.34
C THR A 74 -14.10 -11.43 -23.59
N VAL A 75 -14.17 -11.56 -22.26
CA VAL A 75 -13.01 -11.54 -21.38
C VAL A 75 -12.94 -12.86 -20.61
N GLU A 76 -11.85 -13.58 -20.80
CA GLU A 76 -11.49 -14.75 -19.99
C GLU A 76 -10.38 -14.37 -19.02
N GLY A 77 -10.33 -14.95 -17.82
CA GLY A 77 -9.28 -14.62 -16.86
C GLY A 77 -9.23 -15.52 -15.63
N SER A 78 -8.13 -15.44 -14.89
CA SER A 78 -7.83 -16.29 -13.73
C SER A 78 -8.66 -15.99 -12.49
N ASP A 79 -9.07 -14.74 -12.31
CA ASP A 79 -9.74 -14.23 -11.12
C ASP A 79 -10.57 -12.97 -11.46
N PRO A 80 -11.46 -12.52 -10.56
CA PRO A 80 -12.35 -11.38 -10.84
C PRO A 80 -11.62 -10.05 -11.08
N VAL A 81 -10.42 -9.85 -10.50
CA VAL A 81 -9.59 -8.66 -10.73
C VAL A 81 -8.99 -8.71 -12.15
N ALA A 82 -8.44 -9.85 -12.57
CA ALA A 82 -7.90 -10.03 -13.92
C ALA A 82 -8.99 -9.85 -14.99
N LEU A 83 -10.21 -10.34 -14.77
CA LEU A 83 -11.36 -10.10 -15.64
C LEU A 83 -11.67 -8.59 -15.77
N THR A 84 -11.67 -7.88 -14.64
CA THR A 84 -11.96 -6.44 -14.61
C THR A 84 -10.86 -5.64 -15.31
N LYS A 85 -9.58 -5.96 -15.04
CA LYS A 85 -8.42 -5.38 -15.72
C LYS A 85 -8.45 -5.64 -17.22
N GLY A 86 -8.77 -6.86 -17.66
CA GLY A 86 -8.86 -7.19 -19.09
C GLY A 86 -9.92 -6.37 -19.82
N ALA A 87 -11.12 -6.23 -19.24
CA ALA A 87 -12.15 -5.36 -19.77
C ALA A 87 -11.68 -3.89 -19.85
N TYR A 88 -11.07 -3.38 -18.78
CA TYR A 88 -10.57 -2.00 -18.75
C TYR A 88 -9.45 -1.77 -19.78
N SER A 89 -8.49 -2.69 -19.90
CA SER A 89 -7.40 -2.63 -20.89
C SER A 89 -7.94 -2.50 -22.32
N TYR A 90 -8.99 -3.26 -22.67
CA TYR A 90 -9.64 -3.16 -23.97
C TYR A 90 -10.37 -1.82 -24.17
N LEU A 91 -11.15 -1.37 -23.17
CA LEU A 91 -11.85 -0.09 -23.25
C LEU A 91 -10.87 1.09 -23.37
N LYS A 92 -9.74 1.02 -22.66
CA LYS A 92 -8.67 2.02 -22.72
C LYS A 92 -7.97 2.01 -24.08
N SER A 93 -7.59 0.84 -24.60
CA SER A 93 -6.86 0.74 -25.88
C SER A 93 -7.69 1.24 -27.08
N THR A 94 -9.02 1.10 -27.00
CA THR A 94 -9.95 1.63 -28.00
C THR A 94 -10.29 3.12 -27.80
N GLY A 95 -9.79 3.75 -26.74
CA GLY A 95 -10.08 5.16 -26.41
C GLY A 95 -11.46 5.38 -25.79
N ALA A 96 -12.16 4.32 -25.42
CA ALA A 96 -13.56 4.33 -25.03
C ALA A 96 -13.78 4.59 -23.54
N ALA A 97 -12.78 4.31 -22.69
CA ALA A 97 -12.84 4.66 -21.27
C ALA A 97 -11.47 4.97 -20.67
N HIS A 98 -11.46 5.84 -19.67
CA HIS A 98 -10.33 6.14 -18.80
C HIS A 98 -10.85 6.51 -17.40
N VAL A 99 -10.24 5.98 -16.34
CA VAL A 99 -10.68 6.20 -14.96
C VAL A 99 -9.50 6.70 -14.13
N SER A 100 -9.59 7.91 -13.57
CA SER A 100 -8.59 8.41 -12.61
C SER A 100 -9.22 9.16 -11.45
N TRP A 101 -8.45 9.48 -10.43
CA TRP A 101 -8.98 10.21 -9.27
C TRP A 101 -9.60 11.55 -9.66
N GLU A 102 -9.03 12.26 -10.63
CA GLU A 102 -9.47 13.59 -11.10
C GLU A 102 -10.73 13.54 -11.97
N GLY A 103 -11.11 12.37 -12.49
CA GLY A 103 -12.31 12.21 -13.28
C GLY A 103 -12.27 11.01 -14.22
N ASP A 104 -13.46 10.57 -14.61
CA ASP A 104 -13.64 9.45 -15.52
C ASP A 104 -14.07 10.00 -16.89
N ARG A 105 -13.50 9.45 -17.96
CA ARG A 105 -14.01 9.63 -19.32
C ARG A 105 -14.59 8.30 -19.79
N VAL A 106 -15.84 8.32 -20.22
CA VAL A 106 -16.51 7.18 -20.84
C VAL A 106 -17.22 7.65 -22.10
N ASP A 107 -16.81 7.11 -23.24
CA ASP A 107 -17.36 7.43 -24.56
C ASP A 107 -17.30 6.19 -25.44
N LEU A 108 -18.30 5.33 -25.24
CA LEU A 108 -18.37 4.05 -25.92
C LEU A 108 -18.87 4.25 -27.36
N PRO A 109 -18.20 3.67 -28.38
CA PRO A 109 -18.76 3.65 -29.72
C PRO A 109 -20.05 2.84 -29.74
N TRP A 110 -20.90 3.10 -30.74
CA TRP A 110 -22.16 2.36 -30.94
C TRP A 110 -21.93 0.85 -30.96
N ARG A 111 -20.85 0.40 -31.60
CA ARG A 111 -20.34 -0.98 -31.57
C ARG A 111 -18.90 -0.98 -31.07
N LEU A 112 -18.61 -1.85 -30.11
CA LEU A 112 -17.25 -2.10 -29.65
C LEU A 112 -16.38 -2.60 -30.83
N PRO A 113 -15.19 -2.03 -31.07
CA PRO A 113 -14.31 -2.44 -32.17
C PRO A 113 -13.91 -3.91 -32.11
N ASP A 114 -13.89 -4.59 -33.25
CA ASP A 114 -13.42 -5.98 -33.29
C ASP A 114 -11.95 -6.06 -32.87
N ALA A 115 -11.61 -7.11 -32.12
CA ALA A 115 -10.26 -7.37 -31.64
C ALA A 115 -9.99 -8.87 -31.64
N ALA A 116 -8.85 -9.27 -32.21
CA ALA A 116 -8.37 -10.64 -32.13
C ALA A 116 -8.11 -11.05 -30.68
N LEU A 117 -8.11 -12.37 -30.42
CA LEU A 117 -7.82 -12.90 -29.10
C LEU A 117 -6.37 -12.56 -28.69
N THR A 118 -6.23 -11.77 -27.63
CA THR A 118 -4.94 -11.43 -27.03
C THR A 118 -4.94 -11.83 -25.57
N ARG A 119 -3.91 -12.59 -25.15
CA ARG A 119 -3.70 -13.00 -23.75
C ARG A 119 -2.56 -12.19 -23.13
N THR A 120 -2.78 -11.72 -21.90
CA THR A 120 -1.82 -10.99 -21.07
C THR A 120 -1.71 -11.68 -19.72
N GLU A 121 -0.48 -11.89 -19.24
CA GLU A 121 -0.18 -12.51 -17.95
C GLU A 121 0.80 -11.61 -17.20
N THR A 122 0.53 -11.35 -15.93
CA THR A 122 1.45 -10.57 -15.07
C THR A 122 2.60 -11.46 -14.59
N PRO A 123 3.84 -10.96 -14.47
CA PRO A 123 4.92 -11.73 -13.85
C PRO A 123 4.74 -11.87 -12.33
N PHE A 124 3.81 -11.13 -11.73
CA PHE A 124 3.62 -11.02 -10.29
C PHE A 124 2.42 -11.85 -9.79
N ARG A 125 2.55 -12.48 -8.62
CA ARG A 125 1.43 -13.11 -7.92
C ARG A 125 0.49 -12.06 -7.33
N HIS A 126 1.05 -10.98 -6.76
CA HIS A 126 0.29 -9.92 -6.09
C HIS A 126 0.59 -8.54 -6.66
N ARG A 127 -0.44 -7.68 -6.70
CA ARG A 127 -0.34 -6.24 -6.93
C ARG A 127 -0.88 -5.51 -5.72
N ALA A 128 0.03 -4.99 -4.88
CA ALA A 128 -0.29 -4.37 -3.61
C ALA A 128 -0.55 -2.86 -3.74
N TYR A 129 -1.37 -2.31 -2.84
CA TYR A 129 -1.74 -0.90 -2.85
C TYR A 129 -1.99 -0.32 -1.46
N MET A 130 -1.73 0.99 -1.35
CA MET A 130 -1.87 1.87 -0.18
C MET A 130 -0.75 1.74 0.85
N ASN A 131 -0.45 2.86 1.50
CA ASN A 131 0.43 2.96 2.65
C ASN A 131 -0.40 3.02 3.93
N THR A 132 0.18 2.69 5.09
CA THR A 132 -0.41 3.00 6.40
C THR A 132 -0.73 4.50 6.51
N CYS A 133 0.15 5.37 6.02
CA CYS A 133 -0.03 6.83 6.00
C CYS A 133 -1.26 7.30 5.19
N THR A 134 -1.68 6.54 4.16
CA THR A 134 -2.87 6.87 3.34
C THR A 134 -4.13 7.05 4.19
N PHE A 135 -4.21 6.29 5.29
CA PHE A 135 -5.35 6.29 6.20
C PHE A 135 -5.41 7.52 7.13
N GLY A 136 -4.40 8.37 7.10
CA GLY A 136 -4.36 9.66 7.81
C GLY A 136 -4.36 10.85 6.86
N TYR A 137 -3.65 10.75 5.73
CA TYR A 137 -3.56 11.84 4.77
C TYR A 137 -4.71 11.91 3.76
N THR A 138 -5.41 10.81 3.50
CA THR A 138 -6.43 10.78 2.43
C THR A 138 -7.78 10.23 2.89
N THR A 139 -7.82 9.07 3.54
CA THR A 139 -9.10 8.39 3.82
C THR A 139 -9.88 8.79 5.09
N PRO A 140 -9.39 9.62 6.06
CA PRO A 140 -10.12 9.84 7.33
C PRO A 140 -11.59 10.23 7.18
N TRP A 141 -11.92 10.97 6.12
CA TRP A 141 -13.25 11.53 5.92
C TRP A 141 -14.08 10.81 4.86
N TRP A 142 -13.51 9.82 4.16
CA TRP A 142 -14.21 9.09 3.11
C TRP A 142 -15.51 8.45 3.59
N THR A 143 -16.46 8.39 2.67
CA THR A 143 -17.74 7.68 2.80
C THR A 143 -17.67 6.36 2.04
N TRP A 144 -18.74 5.55 2.14
CA TRP A 144 -18.84 4.32 1.36
C TRP A 144 -18.77 4.59 -0.14
N SER A 145 -19.47 5.61 -0.65
CA SER A 145 -19.45 5.94 -2.08
C SER A 145 -18.04 6.23 -2.60
N ARG A 146 -17.19 6.89 -1.79
CA ARG A 146 -15.79 7.11 -2.16
C ARG A 146 -14.96 5.83 -2.10
N TRP A 147 -15.17 4.99 -1.09
CA TRP A 147 -14.48 3.69 -0.98
C TRP A 147 -14.88 2.71 -2.08
N GLU A 148 -16.17 2.63 -2.44
CA GLU A 148 -16.65 1.82 -3.55
C GLU A 148 -15.96 2.21 -4.86
N ARG A 149 -15.84 3.52 -5.13
CA ARG A 149 -15.09 4.01 -6.29
C ARG A 149 -13.61 3.64 -6.24
N GLU A 150 -12.98 3.69 -5.07
CA GLU A 150 -11.56 3.30 -4.96
C GLU A 150 -11.36 1.81 -5.22
N ILE A 151 -12.24 0.95 -4.69
CA ILE A 151 -12.12 -0.50 -4.88
C ILE A 151 -12.41 -0.88 -6.35
N ASP A 152 -13.33 -0.18 -7.01
CA ASP A 152 -13.53 -0.31 -8.45
C ASP A 152 -12.28 0.12 -9.22
N TRP A 153 -11.67 1.25 -8.84
CA TRP A 153 -10.40 1.70 -9.42
C TRP A 153 -9.29 0.65 -9.21
N MET A 154 -9.18 0.07 -8.01
CA MET A 154 -8.25 -1.03 -7.72
C MET A 154 -8.44 -2.20 -8.70
N ALA A 155 -9.68 -2.67 -8.87
CA ALA A 155 -9.98 -3.80 -9.74
C ALA A 155 -9.69 -3.49 -11.23
N LEU A 156 -10.03 -2.29 -11.70
CA LEU A 156 -9.72 -1.82 -13.07
C LEU A 156 -8.20 -1.76 -13.32
N HIS A 157 -7.41 -1.45 -12.29
CA HIS A 157 -5.95 -1.38 -12.38
C HIS A 157 -5.25 -2.70 -12.06
N GLY A 158 -6.02 -3.75 -11.75
CA GLY A 158 -5.48 -5.07 -11.49
C GLY A 158 -4.86 -5.22 -10.10
N ILE A 159 -5.20 -4.37 -9.13
CA ILE A 159 -4.76 -4.49 -7.73
C ILE A 159 -5.56 -5.60 -7.04
N ASP A 160 -4.87 -6.49 -6.32
CA ASP A 160 -5.49 -7.63 -5.61
C ASP A 160 -5.11 -7.72 -4.13
N MET A 161 -4.10 -6.99 -3.66
CA MET A 161 -3.62 -7.03 -2.27
C MET A 161 -3.53 -5.64 -1.63
N PRO A 162 -4.66 -4.92 -1.47
CA PRO A 162 -4.65 -3.61 -0.82
C PRO A 162 -4.50 -3.71 0.71
N LEU A 163 -3.92 -2.70 1.35
CA LEU A 163 -4.05 -2.52 2.80
C LEU A 163 -5.51 -2.17 3.14
N ALA A 164 -6.04 -2.74 4.23
CA ALA A 164 -7.39 -2.47 4.71
C ALA A 164 -7.38 -2.09 6.20
N MET A 165 -7.05 -0.82 6.45
CA MET A 165 -6.70 -0.31 7.79
C MET A 165 -7.81 0.52 8.45
N GLU A 166 -9.03 0.58 7.92
CA GLU A 166 -10.12 1.33 8.56
C GLU A 166 -10.71 0.58 9.77
N GLY A 167 -11.29 1.32 10.71
CA GLY A 167 -12.10 0.75 11.79
C GLY A 167 -11.33 0.06 12.91
N GLN A 168 -9.99 0.18 12.95
CA GLN A 168 -9.16 -0.47 13.99
C GLN A 168 -9.42 0.10 15.38
N GLU A 169 -9.70 1.40 15.49
CA GLU A 169 -9.94 2.06 16.78
C GLU A 169 -11.10 1.42 17.54
N TYR A 170 -12.09 0.87 16.83
CA TYR A 170 -13.21 0.13 17.44
C TYR A 170 -12.71 -1.15 18.13
N VAL A 171 -11.83 -1.90 17.47
CA VAL A 171 -11.24 -3.13 17.99
C VAL A 171 -10.25 -2.81 19.11
N TRP A 172 -9.43 -1.78 18.95
CA TRP A 172 -8.51 -1.31 19.99
C TRP A 172 -9.24 -0.86 21.25
N GLN A 173 -10.34 -0.11 21.13
CA GLN A 173 -11.15 0.26 22.28
C GLN A 173 -11.68 -0.97 23.02
N ALA A 174 -12.20 -1.96 22.31
CA ALA A 174 -12.68 -3.19 22.93
C ALA A 174 -11.54 -3.91 23.68
N LEU A 175 -10.39 -4.10 23.04
CA LEU A 175 -9.22 -4.72 23.65
C LEU A 175 -8.79 -3.99 24.93
N TRP A 176 -8.65 -2.67 24.87
CA TRP A 176 -8.14 -1.91 26.02
C TRP A 176 -9.15 -1.82 27.17
N ARG A 177 -10.46 -1.78 26.88
CA ARG A 177 -11.50 -1.90 27.92
C ARG A 177 -11.44 -3.25 28.63
N GLU A 178 -11.29 -4.35 27.88
CA GLU A 178 -11.10 -5.70 28.46
C GLU A 178 -9.86 -5.79 29.35
N ASN A 179 -8.87 -4.92 29.11
CA ASN A 179 -7.63 -4.83 29.86
C ASN A 179 -7.61 -3.66 30.87
N GLY A 180 -8.79 -3.23 31.32
CA GLY A 180 -8.94 -2.36 32.50
C GLY A 180 -8.75 -0.87 32.25
N LEU A 181 -8.75 -0.41 30.99
CA LEU A 181 -8.73 1.02 30.67
C LEU A 181 -10.14 1.60 30.67
N SER A 182 -10.29 2.73 31.35
CA SER A 182 -11.52 3.53 31.40
C SER A 182 -11.71 4.33 30.11
N ASP A 183 -12.96 4.75 29.86
CA ASP A 183 -13.25 5.61 28.71
C ASP A 183 -12.49 6.94 28.73
N ALA A 184 -12.17 7.47 29.92
CA ALA A 184 -11.36 8.68 30.06
C ALA A 184 -9.90 8.46 29.62
N GLU A 185 -9.30 7.32 30.00
CA GLU A 185 -7.95 6.95 29.55
C GLU A 185 -7.90 6.70 28.05
N LEU A 186 -8.93 6.06 27.49
CA LEU A 186 -9.05 5.85 26.04
C LEU A 186 -9.25 7.16 25.29
N ALA A 187 -10.05 8.08 25.84
CA ALA A 187 -10.25 9.41 25.28
C ALA A 187 -8.94 10.22 25.24
N ALA A 188 -8.02 10.01 26.19
CA ALA A 188 -6.70 10.64 26.18
C ALA A 188 -5.68 9.93 25.27
N TYR A 189 -5.89 8.66 24.94
CA TYR A 189 -4.95 7.82 24.19
C TYR A 189 -5.09 7.92 22.66
N PHE A 190 -6.31 7.93 22.12
CA PHE A 190 -6.50 7.94 20.67
C PHE A 190 -6.28 9.34 20.08
N SER A 191 -5.23 9.45 19.26
CA SER A 191 -4.90 10.61 18.43
C SER A 191 -5.98 10.87 17.39
N GLY A 192 -6.22 12.14 17.05
CA GLY A 192 -7.24 12.58 16.12
C GLY A 192 -7.21 11.84 14.77
N PRO A 193 -8.35 11.76 14.04
CA PRO A 193 -8.50 10.94 12.83
C PRO A 193 -7.37 11.01 11.80
N ALA A 194 -6.86 12.21 11.53
CA ALA A 194 -5.79 12.43 10.57
C ALA A 194 -4.44 11.84 11.01
N PHE A 195 -4.25 11.58 12.30
CA PHE A 195 -3.00 11.14 12.91
C PHE A 195 -2.95 9.66 13.28
N THR A 196 -4.05 8.93 13.05
CA THR A 196 -4.17 7.51 13.38
C THR A 196 -3.08 6.61 12.77
N PRO A 197 -2.50 6.85 11.57
CA PRO A 197 -1.40 6.01 11.07
C PRO A 197 -0.17 6.02 11.96
N TRP A 198 0.28 7.19 12.40
CA TRP A 198 1.47 7.31 13.27
C TRP A 198 1.23 6.71 14.65
N GLN A 199 -0.01 6.76 15.15
CA GLN A 199 -0.34 6.03 16.37
C GLN A 199 -0.33 4.51 16.18
N ARG A 200 -0.92 4.00 15.09
CA ARG A 200 -0.94 2.56 14.81
C ARG A 200 0.47 1.99 14.61
N MET A 201 1.39 2.81 14.13
CA MET A 201 2.82 2.49 14.00
C MET A 201 3.63 2.76 15.28
N GLY A 202 3.00 3.33 16.33
CA GLY A 202 3.60 3.57 17.64
C GLY A 202 4.48 4.80 17.76
N ASN A 203 4.46 5.68 16.77
CA ASN A 203 5.26 6.91 16.76
C ASN A 203 4.69 7.97 17.72
N ILE A 204 3.37 8.03 17.87
CA ILE A 204 2.67 9.01 18.72
C ILE A 204 1.52 8.35 19.48
N GLU A 205 1.01 9.00 20.51
CA GLU A 205 -0.29 8.71 21.11
C GLU A 205 -0.93 10.02 21.60
N GLY A 206 -2.26 10.07 21.71
CA GLY A 206 -2.99 11.18 22.33
C GLY A 206 -2.94 12.55 21.63
N TYR A 207 -2.41 12.65 20.41
CA TYR A 207 -2.30 13.95 19.72
C TYR A 207 -3.63 14.39 19.09
N ASP A 208 -4.10 15.60 19.38
CA ASP A 208 -5.44 16.07 19.00
C ASP A 208 -6.57 15.13 19.47
N ALA A 209 -6.37 14.48 20.63
CA ALA A 209 -7.37 13.67 21.29
C ALA A 209 -8.50 14.53 21.91
N PRO A 210 -9.72 14.01 22.08
CA PRO A 210 -10.16 12.63 21.78
C PRO A 210 -10.67 12.45 20.35
N VAL A 211 -10.52 11.22 19.83
CA VAL A 211 -11.26 10.80 18.62
C VAL A 211 -12.77 10.69 18.92
N PRO A 212 -13.64 11.34 18.11
CA PRO A 212 -15.08 11.22 18.31
C PRO A 212 -15.59 9.78 18.15
N GLN A 213 -16.41 9.30 19.09
CA GLN A 213 -17.01 7.96 19.01
C GLN A 213 -17.83 7.73 17.73
N ALA A 214 -18.52 8.77 17.25
CA ALA A 214 -19.25 8.72 15.98
C ALA A 214 -18.33 8.43 14.79
N TRP A 215 -17.09 8.92 14.81
CA TRP A 215 -16.11 8.61 13.77
C TRP A 215 -15.66 7.14 13.86
N ILE A 216 -15.40 6.64 15.06
CA ILE A 216 -15.02 5.24 15.30
C ILE A 216 -16.11 4.28 14.80
N HIS A 217 -17.37 4.54 15.16
CA HIS A 217 -18.51 3.75 14.67
C HIS A 217 -18.69 3.85 13.16
N LYS A 218 -18.53 5.05 12.56
CA LYS A 218 -18.55 5.22 11.10
C LYS A 218 -17.48 4.33 10.44
N LYS A 219 -16.25 4.35 10.95
CA LYS A 219 -15.14 3.56 10.41
C LYS A 219 -15.36 2.06 10.58
N GLN A 220 -15.97 1.62 11.67
CA GLN A 220 -16.38 0.23 11.86
C GLN A 220 -17.37 -0.23 10.77
N VAL A 221 -18.41 0.57 10.49
CA VAL A 221 -19.37 0.24 9.44
C VAL A 221 -18.70 0.22 8.07
N LEU A 222 -17.86 1.21 7.76
CA LEU A 222 -17.16 1.29 6.49
C LEU A 222 -16.25 0.08 6.26
N GLN A 223 -15.47 -0.35 7.27
CA GLN A 223 -14.55 -1.46 7.12
C GLN A 223 -15.27 -2.77 6.77
N LYS A 224 -16.48 -3.01 7.32
CA LYS A 224 -17.32 -4.16 6.92
C LYS A 224 -17.67 -4.13 5.44
N GLN A 225 -18.04 -2.96 4.91
CA GLN A 225 -18.39 -2.80 3.50
C GLN A 225 -17.16 -2.92 2.59
N ILE A 226 -16.02 -2.33 2.99
CA ILE A 226 -14.75 -2.39 2.27
C ILE A 226 -14.31 -3.84 2.10
N LEU A 227 -14.21 -4.59 3.20
CA LEU A 227 -13.78 -6.00 3.17
C LEU A 227 -14.81 -6.90 2.46
N GLY A 228 -16.10 -6.58 2.57
CA GLY A 228 -17.14 -7.23 1.78
C GLY A 228 -16.87 -7.13 0.27
N ARG A 229 -16.69 -5.91 -0.24
CA ARG A 229 -16.45 -5.68 -1.67
C ARG A 229 -15.09 -6.23 -2.14
N MET A 230 -14.05 -6.13 -1.32
CA MET A 230 -12.75 -6.74 -1.63
C MET A 230 -12.87 -8.26 -1.80
N ARG A 231 -13.60 -8.95 -0.90
CA ARG A 231 -13.86 -10.40 -1.01
C ARG A 231 -14.70 -10.77 -2.23
N GLU A 232 -15.72 -9.98 -2.56
CA GLU A 232 -16.53 -10.18 -3.79
C GLU A 232 -15.66 -10.16 -5.06
N LEU A 233 -14.60 -9.34 -5.06
CA LEU A 233 -13.65 -9.21 -6.17
C LEU A 233 -12.48 -10.20 -6.08
N GLY A 234 -12.43 -11.07 -5.06
CA GLY A 234 -11.33 -12.00 -4.86
C GLY A 234 -10.01 -11.34 -4.43
N MET A 235 -10.05 -10.10 -3.92
CA MET A 235 -8.87 -9.44 -3.35
C MET A 235 -8.52 -10.08 -2.00
N THR A 236 -7.22 -10.11 -1.68
CA THR A 236 -6.66 -10.60 -0.42
C THR A 236 -6.10 -9.41 0.38
N PRO A 237 -6.93 -8.68 1.15
CA PRO A 237 -6.50 -7.49 1.85
C PRO A 237 -5.51 -7.80 2.97
N ILE A 238 -4.57 -6.87 3.20
CA ILE A 238 -3.65 -6.89 4.34
C ILE A 238 -4.35 -6.21 5.53
N LEU A 239 -4.60 -6.97 6.58
CA LEU A 239 -5.30 -6.55 7.81
C LEU A 239 -4.31 -6.09 8.88
N PRO A 240 -4.71 -5.30 9.89
CA PRO A 240 -3.82 -4.94 10.99
C PRO A 240 -3.59 -6.11 11.96
N ALA A 241 -2.47 -6.09 12.67
CA ALA A 241 -2.17 -6.89 13.84
C ALA A 241 -1.45 -6.05 14.92
N PHE A 242 -1.36 -6.59 16.13
CA PHE A 242 -0.70 -5.93 17.26
C PHE A 242 0.82 -5.87 17.06
N GLY A 243 1.36 -4.65 16.98
CA GLY A 243 2.79 -4.39 16.83
C GLY A 243 3.55 -4.19 18.14
N GLY A 244 2.89 -4.28 19.30
CA GLY A 244 3.53 -4.15 20.63
C GLY A 244 3.31 -2.82 21.32
N TYR A 245 2.83 -1.78 20.64
CA TYR A 245 2.58 -0.50 21.29
C TYR A 245 1.32 -0.52 22.17
N VAL A 246 1.46 -0.06 23.41
CA VAL A 246 0.40 -0.05 24.43
C VAL A 246 0.16 1.38 24.92
N PRO A 247 -1.07 1.72 25.37
CA PRO A 247 -1.33 3.02 25.97
C PRO A 247 -0.46 3.27 27.20
N LYS A 248 -0.03 4.52 27.42
CA LYS A 248 0.62 4.92 28.69
C LYS A 248 -0.13 4.44 29.93
N ALA A 249 -1.45 4.61 29.98
CA ALA A 249 -2.26 4.18 31.12
C ALA A 249 -2.24 2.65 31.32
N PHE A 250 -2.08 1.86 30.25
CA PHE A 250 -1.86 0.42 30.36
C PHE A 250 -0.50 0.13 30.98
N ALA A 251 0.56 0.80 30.50
CA ALA A 251 1.91 0.65 31.04
C ALA A 251 1.99 1.01 32.53
N GLU A 252 1.35 2.09 32.96
CA GLU A 252 1.30 2.51 34.36
C GLU A 252 0.58 1.49 35.27
N LYS A 253 -0.40 0.76 34.73
CA LYS A 253 -1.14 -0.29 35.44
C LYS A 253 -0.44 -1.64 35.49
N HIS A 254 0.61 -1.84 34.68
CA HIS A 254 1.36 -3.09 34.56
C HIS A 254 2.87 -2.85 34.77
N PRO A 255 3.31 -2.34 35.93
CA PRO A 255 4.71 -2.00 36.20
C PRO A 255 5.65 -3.22 36.19
N GLU A 256 5.12 -4.43 36.32
CA GLU A 256 5.85 -5.69 36.25
C GLU A 256 6.05 -6.21 34.81
N ALA A 257 5.27 -5.70 33.85
CA ALA A 257 5.40 -6.08 32.45
C ALA A 257 6.65 -5.46 31.84
N ARG A 258 7.26 -6.16 30.89
CA ARG A 258 8.43 -5.69 30.13
C ARG A 258 8.02 -4.65 29.09
N ILE A 259 7.62 -3.47 29.56
CA ILE A 259 7.21 -2.35 28.72
C ILE A 259 8.32 -1.32 28.71
N TYR A 260 8.83 -1.04 27.52
CA TYR A 260 9.87 -0.05 27.30
C TYR A 260 9.25 1.30 26.94
N LYS A 261 9.69 2.35 27.66
CA LYS A 261 9.47 3.72 27.22
C LYS A 261 10.35 3.97 26.01
N MET A 262 9.71 4.20 24.87
CA MET A 262 10.38 4.53 23.62
C MET A 262 10.75 6.02 23.61
N ARG A 263 11.65 6.40 22.73
CA ARG A 263 11.98 7.80 22.49
C ARG A 263 10.76 8.65 22.10
N ALA A 264 10.92 9.96 22.21
CA ALA A 264 10.12 10.93 21.46
C ALA A 264 10.40 10.81 19.95
N TRP A 265 9.34 10.87 19.14
CA TRP A 265 9.41 10.92 17.68
C TRP A 265 9.01 12.31 17.19
N GLU A 266 9.83 12.96 16.35
CA GLU A 266 9.55 14.25 15.67
C GLU A 266 8.93 15.37 16.55
N GLY A 267 9.36 15.49 17.81
CA GLY A 267 8.89 16.52 18.74
C GLY A 267 7.62 16.17 19.52
N PHE A 268 7.04 14.99 19.29
CA PHE A 268 5.97 14.42 20.12
C PHE A 268 6.55 13.78 21.38
N HIS A 269 5.71 13.54 22.39
CA HIS A 269 6.14 12.84 23.60
C HIS A 269 6.38 11.35 23.34
N GLU A 270 7.02 10.67 24.30
CA GLU A 270 7.28 9.23 24.25
C GLU A 270 6.02 8.37 24.06
N THR A 271 6.24 7.15 23.56
CA THR A 271 5.27 6.05 23.54
C THR A 271 5.81 4.83 24.28
N TYR A 272 4.98 3.80 24.46
CA TYR A 272 5.29 2.64 25.30
C TYR A 272 5.15 1.36 24.48
N TRP A 273 6.20 0.52 24.45
CA TRP A 273 6.26 -0.69 23.64
C TRP A 273 6.48 -1.92 24.53
N LEU A 274 5.55 -2.87 24.46
CA LEU A 274 5.59 -4.15 25.16
C LEU A 274 6.53 -5.11 24.42
N ASP A 275 7.52 -5.64 25.14
CA ASP A 275 8.45 -6.66 24.65
C ASP A 275 7.67 -7.93 24.22
N PRO A 276 7.86 -8.44 22.99
CA PRO A 276 7.27 -9.69 22.52
C PRO A 276 7.55 -10.92 23.38
N ALA A 277 8.64 -10.91 24.16
CA ALA A 277 8.94 -11.99 25.11
C ALA A 277 8.09 -11.94 26.38
N ASP A 278 7.38 -10.84 26.64
CA ASP A 278 6.44 -10.75 27.76
C ASP A 278 5.16 -11.57 27.47
N PRO A 279 4.67 -12.39 28.42
CA PRO A 279 3.44 -13.17 28.23
C PRO A 279 2.19 -12.34 27.88
N LEU A 280 2.15 -11.04 28.23
CA LEU A 280 1.05 -10.16 27.85
C LEU A 280 1.01 -9.92 26.34
N PHE A 281 2.15 -9.96 25.64
CA PHE A 281 2.20 -9.66 24.21
C PHE A 281 1.36 -10.65 23.40
N ALA A 282 1.65 -11.95 23.55
CA ALA A 282 0.92 -13.00 22.84
C ALA A 282 -0.58 -12.99 23.18
N ARG A 283 -0.92 -12.70 24.44
CA ARG A 283 -2.32 -12.58 24.89
C ARG A 283 -3.05 -11.41 24.21
N LEU A 284 -2.43 -10.22 24.18
CA LEU A 284 -3.02 -9.02 23.57
C LEU A 284 -3.11 -9.17 22.05
N ALA A 285 -2.05 -9.67 21.41
CA ALA A 285 -2.03 -9.92 19.97
C ALA A 285 -3.12 -10.92 19.55
N GLY A 286 -3.22 -12.05 20.26
CA GLY A 286 -4.22 -13.07 19.98
C GLY A 286 -5.64 -12.55 20.20
N ARG A 287 -5.87 -11.78 21.28
CA ARG A 287 -7.19 -11.19 21.55
C ARG A 287 -7.55 -10.12 20.52
N PHE A 288 -6.60 -9.29 20.08
CA PHE A 288 -6.83 -8.32 19.01
C PHE A 288 -7.29 -9.00 17.72
N ILE A 289 -6.60 -10.06 17.28
CA ILE A 289 -6.96 -10.80 16.06
C ILE A 289 -8.34 -11.46 16.21
N ALA A 290 -8.65 -12.01 17.39
CA ALA A 290 -9.98 -12.57 17.68
C ALA A 290 -11.08 -11.50 17.56
N LEU A 291 -10.94 -10.37 18.25
CA LEU A 291 -11.90 -9.26 18.19
C LEU A 291 -12.05 -8.69 16.77
N TYR A 292 -10.94 -8.57 16.03
CA TYR A 292 -10.97 -8.13 14.64
C TYR A 292 -11.75 -9.12 13.77
N THR A 293 -11.48 -10.42 13.95
CA THR A 293 -12.15 -11.51 13.20
C THR A 293 -13.64 -11.57 13.52
N GLU A 294 -14.02 -11.45 14.79
CA GLU A 294 -15.42 -11.36 15.23
C GLU A 294 -16.13 -10.15 14.59
N THR A 295 -15.42 -9.02 14.43
CA THR A 295 -16.00 -7.78 13.91
C THR A 295 -16.08 -7.73 12.38
N TYR A 296 -15.06 -8.21 11.68
CA TYR A 296 -14.85 -7.97 10.25
C TYR A 296 -14.71 -9.25 9.40
N GLY A 297 -14.59 -10.39 10.06
CA GLY A 297 -14.30 -11.69 9.45
C GLY A 297 -12.81 -11.97 9.32
N GLU A 298 -12.51 -13.18 8.90
CA GLU A 298 -11.15 -13.70 8.78
C GLU A 298 -10.36 -13.07 7.62
N GLY A 299 -9.04 -12.95 7.80
CA GLY A 299 -8.08 -12.70 6.72
C GLY A 299 -6.90 -13.66 6.75
N GLN A 300 -5.97 -13.50 5.80
CA GLN A 300 -4.76 -14.32 5.68
C GLN A 300 -3.48 -13.53 5.95
N TYR A 301 -3.47 -12.23 5.64
CA TYR A 301 -2.29 -11.37 5.72
C TYR A 301 -2.48 -10.32 6.81
N TYR A 302 -1.52 -10.24 7.72
CA TYR A 302 -1.60 -9.40 8.91
C TYR A 302 -0.36 -8.51 9.05
N LEU A 303 -0.55 -7.20 8.89
CA LEU A 303 0.48 -6.19 9.07
C LEU A 303 0.74 -5.92 10.55
N ALA A 304 1.92 -6.28 11.03
CA ALA A 304 2.44 -5.85 12.32
C ALA A 304 3.77 -5.12 12.10
N ASN A 305 3.77 -3.81 12.42
CA ASN A 305 4.96 -2.96 12.36
C ASN A 305 5.30 -2.50 13.78
N SER A 306 6.44 -2.95 14.30
CA SER A 306 6.89 -2.61 15.66
C SER A 306 7.90 -1.48 15.70
N PHE A 307 8.59 -1.20 14.58
CA PHE A 307 9.80 -0.35 14.58
C PHE A 307 9.84 0.61 13.38
N ASN A 308 8.68 1.13 12.95
CA ASN A 308 8.65 2.12 11.88
C ASN A 308 9.25 3.44 12.37
N GLU A 309 10.42 3.83 11.85
CA GLU A 309 11.18 5.02 12.28
C GLU A 309 11.48 5.05 13.78
N MET A 310 11.52 3.88 14.39
CA MET A 310 11.79 3.65 15.80
C MET A 310 12.80 2.52 15.90
N LEU A 311 13.70 2.57 16.87
CA LEU A 311 14.70 1.53 17.03
C LEU A 311 14.23 0.49 18.05
N PRO A 312 14.43 -0.82 17.79
CA PRO A 312 14.10 -1.85 18.75
C PRO A 312 15.01 -1.74 19.99
N PRO A 313 14.46 -1.86 21.21
CA PRO A 313 15.29 -1.94 22.42
C PRO A 313 16.14 -3.21 22.41
N ILE A 314 17.48 -3.08 22.46
CA ILE A 314 18.42 -4.21 22.55
C ILE A 314 19.08 -4.26 23.93
N ALA A 315 19.23 -3.12 24.62
CA ALA A 315 19.64 -3.12 26.03
C ALA A 315 18.57 -3.79 26.90
N ALA A 316 18.96 -4.46 27.98
CA ALA A 316 18.01 -5.14 28.88
C ALA A 316 17.01 -4.17 29.53
N ASP A 317 17.47 -2.97 29.84
CA ASP A 317 16.70 -1.88 30.43
C ASP A 317 16.04 -0.96 29.39
N GLY A 318 16.19 -1.27 28.09
CA GLY A 318 15.68 -0.46 26.97
C GLY A 318 16.29 0.94 26.87
N SER A 319 17.39 1.21 27.58
CA SER A 319 18.01 2.54 27.63
C SER A 319 18.52 3.01 26.27
N ASP A 320 18.87 2.09 25.38
CA ASP A 320 19.31 2.36 24.01
C ASP A 320 18.17 2.92 23.14
N ALA A 321 16.97 2.33 23.22
CA ALA A 321 15.80 2.84 22.52
C ALA A 321 15.30 4.16 23.13
N ALA A 322 15.30 4.28 24.46
CA ALA A 322 14.83 5.48 25.16
C ALA A 322 15.72 6.71 24.91
N LYS A 323 17.04 6.52 24.78
CA LYS A 323 18.03 7.58 24.58
C LYS A 323 18.44 7.80 23.13
N ALA A 324 17.86 7.05 22.19
CA ALA A 324 18.18 7.18 20.78
C ALA A 324 17.91 8.61 20.28
N SER A 325 18.82 9.15 19.47
CA SER A 325 18.75 10.51 18.92
C SER A 325 18.95 10.51 17.41
N TYR A 326 18.34 11.49 16.72
CA TYR A 326 18.20 11.47 15.26
C TYR A 326 18.68 12.76 14.63
N GLY A 327 19.18 12.63 13.40
CA GLY A 327 19.80 13.73 12.65
C GLY A 327 18.83 14.43 11.70
N ASP A 328 18.06 13.66 10.93
CA ASP A 328 16.98 14.18 10.08
C ASP A 328 15.69 13.40 10.31
N ALA A 329 14.56 13.96 9.84
CA ALA A 329 13.20 13.51 10.14
C ALA A 329 12.86 12.08 9.67
N THR A 330 13.79 11.39 8.98
CA THR A 330 13.51 10.13 8.27
C THR A 330 14.70 9.18 8.18
N ALA A 331 15.86 9.52 8.75
CA ALA A 331 17.05 8.68 8.68
C ALA A 331 17.89 8.71 9.96
N ASN A 332 18.01 7.53 10.58
CA ASN A 332 18.80 7.34 11.79
C ASN A 332 20.30 7.25 11.44
N THR A 333 21.04 8.35 11.64
CA THR A 333 22.46 8.49 11.23
C THR A 333 23.45 8.52 12.39
N LYS A 334 23.01 8.45 13.65
CA LYS A 334 23.90 8.41 14.82
C LYS A 334 23.95 7.04 15.48
N ALA A 335 25.14 6.68 15.96
CA ALA A 335 25.38 5.42 16.64
C ALA A 335 24.48 5.27 17.87
N VAL A 336 23.71 4.18 17.89
CA VAL A 336 23.09 3.65 19.10
C VAL A 336 24.21 3.20 20.04
N ALA A 337 23.95 3.18 21.35
CA ALA A 337 24.87 2.57 22.30
C ALA A 337 25.35 1.21 21.78
N GLU A 338 26.66 0.98 21.84
CA GLU A 338 27.26 -0.25 21.33
C GLU A 338 26.80 -1.42 22.19
N VAL A 339 25.94 -2.27 21.62
CA VAL A 339 25.53 -3.53 22.23
C VAL A 339 26.28 -4.65 21.54
N ASP A 340 26.70 -5.65 22.34
CA ASP A 340 27.34 -6.86 21.84
C ASP A 340 26.60 -7.42 20.60
N PRO A 341 27.28 -7.61 19.46
CA PRO A 341 26.63 -8.04 18.22
C PRO A 341 25.88 -9.37 18.34
N ALA A 342 26.37 -10.32 19.14
CA ALA A 342 25.71 -11.61 19.34
C ALA A 342 24.45 -11.45 20.19
N VAL A 343 24.47 -10.58 21.21
CA VAL A 343 23.27 -10.20 21.97
C VAL A 343 22.24 -9.52 21.07
N LYS A 344 22.67 -8.57 20.23
CA LYS A 344 21.80 -7.90 19.25
C LYS A 344 21.13 -8.90 18.31
N ALA A 345 21.92 -9.79 17.69
CA ALA A 345 21.40 -10.80 16.77
C ALA A 345 20.38 -11.72 17.45
N ARG A 346 20.71 -12.27 18.64
CA ARG A 346 19.81 -13.16 19.38
C ARG A 346 18.49 -12.48 19.76
N ARG A 347 18.54 -11.22 20.22
CA ARG A 347 17.31 -10.49 20.58
C ARG A 347 16.45 -10.16 19.37
N LEU A 348 17.05 -9.72 18.28
CA LEU A 348 16.32 -9.47 17.04
C LEU A 348 15.63 -10.74 16.53
N ALA A 349 16.34 -11.87 16.53
CA ALA A 349 15.75 -13.16 16.17
C ALA A 349 14.56 -13.53 17.06
N ALA A 350 14.70 -13.37 18.38
CA ALA A 350 13.62 -13.61 19.33
C ALA A 350 12.42 -12.66 19.14
N TYR A 351 12.64 -11.38 18.81
CA TYR A 351 11.55 -10.45 18.49
C TYR A 351 10.80 -10.87 17.23
N GLY A 352 11.51 -11.25 16.16
CA GLY A 352 10.87 -11.73 14.94
C GLY A 352 10.03 -12.99 15.17
N GLU A 353 10.60 -13.97 15.89
CA GLU A 353 9.90 -15.20 16.27
C GLU A 353 8.63 -14.92 17.09
N ALA A 354 8.75 -14.13 18.15
CA ALA A 354 7.63 -13.87 19.06
C ALA A 354 6.51 -13.04 18.41
N ILE A 355 6.85 -12.06 17.57
CA ILE A 355 5.85 -11.30 16.80
C ILE A 355 5.10 -12.26 15.87
N TYR A 356 5.81 -13.10 15.12
CA TYR A 356 5.19 -14.09 14.25
C TYR A 356 4.31 -15.09 15.02
N ASP A 357 4.83 -15.67 16.10
CA ASP A 357 4.12 -16.65 16.91
C ASP A 357 2.84 -16.06 17.52
N SER A 358 2.85 -14.78 17.90
CA SER A 358 1.65 -14.10 18.40
C SER A 358 0.50 -14.05 17.38
N ILE A 359 0.83 -13.94 16.08
CA ILE A 359 -0.13 -13.98 14.99
C ILE A 359 -0.55 -15.42 14.71
N ARG A 360 0.42 -16.34 14.61
CA ARG A 360 0.21 -17.76 14.31
C ARG A 360 -0.66 -18.46 15.35
N GLN A 361 -0.51 -18.13 16.63
CA GLN A 361 -1.32 -18.71 17.70
C GLN A 361 -2.81 -18.39 17.54
N ALA A 362 -3.15 -17.20 17.05
CA ALA A 362 -4.53 -16.82 16.77
C ALA A 362 -5.02 -17.37 15.42
N ARG A 363 -4.14 -17.37 14.40
CA ARG A 363 -4.44 -17.82 13.04
C ARG A 363 -3.24 -18.62 12.49
N PRO A 364 -3.25 -19.96 12.60
CA PRO A 364 -2.10 -20.80 12.23
C PRO A 364 -1.61 -20.66 10.78
N ASP A 365 -2.54 -20.39 9.85
CA ASP A 365 -2.23 -20.24 8.43
C ASP A 365 -1.89 -18.81 8.02
N ALA A 366 -1.93 -17.85 8.93
CA ALA A 366 -1.66 -16.45 8.64
C ALA A 366 -0.20 -16.20 8.22
N VAL A 367 -0.05 -15.19 7.37
CA VAL A 367 1.24 -14.61 6.98
C VAL A 367 1.41 -13.29 7.71
N TRP A 368 2.50 -13.16 8.45
CA TRP A 368 2.93 -11.88 8.98
C TRP A 368 3.39 -11.01 7.80
N VAL A 369 2.83 -9.80 7.69
CA VAL A 369 3.29 -8.78 6.76
C VAL A 369 4.00 -7.69 7.55
N MET A 370 5.10 -7.16 7.00
CA MET A 370 5.78 -5.99 7.57
C MET A 370 6.19 -5.01 6.46
N GLN A 371 6.26 -3.71 6.79
CA GLN A 371 6.86 -2.72 5.91
C GLN A 371 8.38 -2.74 6.05
N GLY A 372 9.09 -2.82 4.92
CA GLY A 372 10.56 -2.79 4.83
C GLY A 372 11.17 -1.39 4.97
N TRP A 373 10.36 -0.33 5.12
CA TRP A 373 10.82 1.06 5.23
C TRP A 373 11.94 1.25 6.25
N LEU A 374 11.78 0.65 7.44
CA LEU A 374 12.74 0.74 8.54
C LEU A 374 14.15 0.26 8.15
N PHE A 375 14.28 -0.71 7.24
CA PHE A 375 15.58 -1.20 6.76
C PHE A 375 16.34 -0.18 5.90
N GLY A 376 15.62 0.72 5.23
CA GLY A 376 16.17 1.82 4.45
C GLY A 376 16.37 3.10 5.28
N ALA A 377 15.32 3.52 5.99
CA ALA A 377 15.34 4.70 6.86
C ALA A 377 16.46 4.60 7.91
N ASP A 378 16.57 3.43 8.55
CA ASP A 378 17.44 3.27 9.71
C ASP A 378 18.62 2.33 9.41
N LYS A 379 19.18 2.47 8.21
CA LYS A 379 20.23 1.60 7.65
C LYS A 379 21.47 1.43 8.52
N ALA A 380 21.79 2.40 9.37
CA ALA A 380 22.90 2.31 10.31
C ALA A 380 22.64 1.26 11.40
N PHE A 381 21.39 1.10 11.83
CA PHE A 381 20.99 0.05 12.75
C PHE A 381 20.73 -1.27 12.02
N TRP A 382 19.98 -1.22 10.91
CA TRP A 382 19.56 -2.37 10.12
C TRP A 382 20.59 -2.75 9.06
N SER A 383 21.75 -3.24 9.52
CA SER A 383 22.73 -3.91 8.66
C SER A 383 22.18 -5.21 8.07
N SER A 384 22.85 -5.78 7.06
CA SER A 384 22.46 -7.09 6.48
C SER A 384 22.31 -8.17 7.57
N ASP A 385 23.24 -8.22 8.53
CA ASP A 385 23.21 -9.17 9.64
C ASP A 385 22.04 -8.91 10.61
N ALA A 386 21.74 -7.65 10.90
CA ALA A 386 20.62 -7.29 11.78
C ALA A 386 19.26 -7.64 11.14
N ILE A 387 19.12 -7.38 9.83
CA ILE A 387 17.96 -7.79 9.06
C ILE A 387 17.86 -9.32 9.06
N GLY A 388 18.94 -10.01 8.69
CA GLY A 388 18.96 -11.47 8.67
C GLY A 388 18.61 -12.10 10.02
N ALA A 389 19.14 -11.56 11.12
CA ALA A 389 18.82 -12.01 12.46
C ALA A 389 17.32 -11.83 12.78
N PHE A 390 16.75 -10.65 12.54
CA PHE A 390 15.34 -10.37 12.79
C PHE A 390 14.39 -11.30 12.03
N LEU A 391 14.77 -11.71 10.81
CA LEU A 391 13.96 -12.58 9.97
C LEU A 391 14.22 -14.08 10.20
N SER A 392 15.29 -14.45 10.91
CA SER A 392 15.87 -15.80 10.88
C SER A 392 14.97 -16.92 11.44
N LEU A 393 14.18 -16.63 12.47
CA LEU A 393 13.35 -17.62 13.16
C LEU A 393 11.90 -17.68 12.67
N VAL A 394 11.55 -16.92 11.64
CA VAL A 394 10.22 -16.97 11.02
C VAL A 394 10.27 -17.88 9.79
N PRO A 395 9.33 -18.80 9.56
CA PRO A 395 9.32 -19.60 8.33
C PRO A 395 9.20 -18.73 7.06
N ASP A 396 9.86 -19.13 5.97
CA ASP A 396 9.97 -18.34 4.73
C ASP A 396 8.62 -18.02 4.06
N ASP A 397 7.66 -18.94 4.17
CA ASP A 397 6.31 -18.83 3.63
C ASP A 397 5.33 -18.13 4.58
N LYS A 398 5.80 -17.73 5.77
CA LYS A 398 4.97 -17.14 6.84
C LYS A 398 5.30 -15.68 7.14
N LEU A 399 6.24 -15.10 6.39
CA LEU A 399 6.54 -13.67 6.40
C LEU A 399 6.58 -13.10 4.99
N MET A 400 5.90 -11.97 4.80
CA MET A 400 5.98 -11.14 3.61
C MET A 400 6.51 -9.73 3.93
N VAL A 401 7.62 -9.35 3.31
CA VAL A 401 8.17 -7.99 3.41
C VAL A 401 7.64 -7.11 2.28
N LEU A 402 7.04 -5.97 2.62
CA LEU A 402 6.69 -4.93 1.65
C LEU A 402 7.90 -4.00 1.50
N ASP A 403 8.70 -4.17 0.46
CA ASP A 403 9.83 -3.28 0.17
C ASP A 403 9.36 -2.03 -0.59
N ILE A 404 8.75 -1.13 0.18
CA ILE A 404 7.90 -0.06 -0.36
C ILE A 404 8.68 1.14 -0.91
N GLY A 405 9.97 1.28 -0.59
CA GLY A 405 10.71 2.53 -0.72
C GLY A 405 11.73 2.58 -1.86
N ASN A 406 11.61 1.77 -2.92
CA ASN A 406 12.68 1.61 -3.91
C ASN A 406 12.96 2.87 -4.77
N ASP A 407 12.05 3.85 -4.76
CA ASP A 407 12.26 5.18 -5.34
C ASP A 407 13.06 6.14 -4.43
N ARG A 408 13.37 5.71 -3.20
CA ARG A 408 14.20 6.40 -2.20
C ARG A 408 15.43 5.59 -1.76
N TYR A 409 15.23 4.31 -1.44
CA TYR A 409 16.21 3.37 -0.90
C TYR A 409 16.30 2.12 -1.80
N PRO A 410 16.81 2.23 -3.04
CA PRO A 410 16.80 1.15 -4.02
C PRO A 410 17.68 -0.07 -3.64
N ASP A 411 18.55 0.07 -2.63
CA ASP A 411 19.50 -0.97 -2.23
C ASP A 411 18.98 -1.89 -1.11
N VAL A 412 17.79 -1.65 -0.54
CA VAL A 412 17.31 -2.40 0.63
C VAL A 412 17.25 -3.91 0.37
N TRP A 413 16.54 -4.35 -0.66
CA TRP A 413 16.40 -5.78 -0.96
C TRP A 413 17.74 -6.44 -1.30
N THR A 414 18.65 -5.75 -2.01
CA THR A 414 19.97 -6.30 -2.35
C THR A 414 20.85 -6.44 -1.11
N ARG A 415 20.85 -5.45 -0.22
CA ARG A 415 21.60 -5.47 1.05
C ARG A 415 21.02 -6.49 2.04
N ALA A 416 19.71 -6.71 1.98
CA ALA A 416 19.03 -7.76 2.73
C ALA A 416 19.14 -9.15 2.07
N ASP A 417 19.81 -9.26 0.91
CA ASP A 417 19.99 -10.52 0.16
C ASP A 417 18.63 -11.19 -0.14
N ALA A 418 17.77 -10.42 -0.81
CA ALA A 418 16.37 -10.76 -1.09
C ALA A 418 15.62 -11.24 0.17
N PHE A 419 15.86 -10.53 1.28
CA PHE A 419 15.27 -10.81 2.59
C PHE A 419 15.49 -12.25 3.06
N LYS A 420 16.65 -12.84 2.75
CA LYS A 420 17.07 -14.16 3.27
C LYS A 420 16.05 -15.27 3.04
N GLY A 421 15.42 -15.27 1.86
CA GLY A 421 14.44 -16.27 1.45
C GLY A 421 13.00 -15.95 1.81
N LYS A 422 12.71 -14.86 2.53
CA LYS A 422 11.31 -14.46 2.80
C LYS A 422 10.60 -14.03 1.52
N THR A 423 9.29 -14.23 1.51
CA THR A 423 8.45 -13.67 0.46
C THR A 423 8.48 -12.15 0.53
N TRP A 424 8.46 -11.46 -0.60
CA TRP A 424 8.46 -10.00 -0.60
C TRP A 424 7.79 -9.36 -1.82
N ILE A 425 7.40 -8.09 -1.67
CA ILE A 425 6.77 -7.27 -2.71
C ILE A 425 7.66 -6.05 -2.97
N TYR A 426 8.04 -5.85 -4.24
CA TYR A 426 8.80 -4.68 -4.69
C TYR A 426 7.87 -3.50 -4.93
N GLY A 427 8.22 -2.29 -4.51
CA GLY A 427 7.37 -1.15 -4.81
C GLY A 427 7.95 0.22 -4.52
N TYR A 428 7.11 1.22 -4.74
CA TYR A 428 7.43 2.64 -4.61
C TYR A 428 6.46 3.33 -3.68
N VAL A 429 6.94 4.28 -2.89
CA VAL A 429 6.04 5.17 -2.15
C VAL A 429 5.49 6.20 -3.13
N HIS A 430 6.33 6.77 -4.00
CA HIS A 430 6.04 7.85 -4.93
C HIS A 430 5.60 9.15 -4.24
N ASN A 431 4.47 9.15 -3.53
CA ASN A 431 3.93 10.31 -2.83
C ASN A 431 4.22 10.31 -1.34
N TYR A 432 4.78 11.42 -0.84
CA TYR A 432 5.06 11.65 0.57
C TYR A 432 4.29 12.88 1.09
N GLY A 433 3.69 12.75 2.28
CA GLY A 433 2.93 13.78 3.00
C GLY A 433 1.64 14.25 2.32
N GLY A 434 1.15 13.54 1.29
CA GLY A 434 0.03 14.01 0.46
C GLY A 434 0.33 15.27 -0.35
N SER A 435 1.62 15.60 -0.52
CA SER A 435 2.01 16.78 -1.30
C SER A 435 1.66 16.62 -2.78
N ASN A 436 1.26 17.71 -3.43
CA ASN A 436 0.64 17.69 -4.76
C ASN A 436 1.41 18.42 -5.88
N PRO A 437 2.77 18.39 -5.96
CA PRO A 437 3.45 18.87 -7.15
C PRO A 437 3.15 17.95 -8.35
N VAL A 438 3.33 18.45 -9.58
CA VAL A 438 3.33 17.60 -10.79
C VAL A 438 4.70 16.96 -10.92
N TYR A 439 4.75 15.62 -10.90
CA TYR A 439 5.98 14.84 -11.05
C TYR A 439 5.77 13.35 -11.27
N GLY A 440 6.86 12.68 -11.59
CA GLY A 440 7.03 11.25 -11.71
C GLY A 440 8.34 11.00 -12.45
N ASP A 441 8.80 9.76 -12.57
CA ASP A 441 9.91 9.43 -13.46
C ASP A 441 9.53 8.19 -14.27
N LEU A 442 8.81 8.41 -15.37
CA LEU A 442 8.18 7.32 -16.13
C LEU A 442 9.25 6.38 -16.72
N ASP A 443 10.37 6.93 -17.20
CA ASP A 443 11.47 6.15 -17.77
C ASP A 443 12.21 5.35 -16.69
N PHE A 444 12.43 5.94 -15.50
CA PHE A 444 12.95 5.21 -14.35
C PHE A 444 12.04 4.04 -13.98
N TYR A 445 10.75 4.28 -13.76
CA TYR A 445 9.83 3.24 -13.32
C TYR A 445 9.75 2.08 -14.31
N ARG A 446 9.73 2.36 -15.62
CA ARG A 446 9.78 1.33 -16.65
C ARG A 446 11.08 0.51 -16.58
N SER A 447 12.21 1.20 -16.55
CA SER A 447 13.53 0.55 -16.57
C SER A 447 13.78 -0.28 -15.31
N ASP A 448 13.32 0.22 -14.18
CA ASP A 448 13.47 -0.38 -12.87
C ASP A 448 12.57 -1.62 -12.70
N LEU A 449 11.29 -1.56 -13.10
CA LEU A 449 10.41 -2.75 -13.12
C LEU A 449 10.95 -3.84 -14.06
N LYS A 450 11.50 -3.44 -15.21
CA LYS A 450 12.13 -4.37 -16.15
C LYS A 450 13.36 -5.03 -15.53
N ALA A 451 14.19 -4.27 -14.82
CA ALA A 451 15.39 -4.79 -14.18
C ALA A 451 15.06 -5.79 -13.07
N ILE A 452 14.11 -5.47 -12.19
CA ILE A 452 13.75 -6.35 -11.07
C ILE A 452 13.09 -7.65 -11.55
N THR A 453 12.21 -7.59 -12.56
CA THR A 453 11.56 -8.79 -13.11
C THR A 453 12.52 -9.70 -13.89
N ALA A 454 13.66 -9.18 -14.35
CA ALA A 454 14.71 -9.94 -15.00
C ALA A 454 15.81 -10.43 -14.05
N SER A 455 15.80 -10.02 -12.77
CA SER A 455 16.87 -10.33 -11.83
C SER A 455 16.78 -11.75 -11.29
N ASP A 456 17.86 -12.52 -11.47
CA ASP A 456 18.06 -13.84 -10.87
C ASP A 456 18.26 -13.79 -9.34
N LYS A 457 18.66 -12.63 -8.82
CA LYS A 457 18.86 -12.38 -7.39
C LYS A 457 17.59 -11.98 -6.65
N ALA A 458 16.47 -11.76 -7.34
CA ALA A 458 15.24 -11.32 -6.70
C ALA A 458 14.64 -12.36 -5.74
N GLY A 459 15.08 -13.62 -5.79
CA GLY A 459 14.64 -14.67 -4.87
C GLY A 459 13.12 -14.84 -4.87
N ASN A 460 12.50 -14.81 -3.69
CA ASN A 460 11.06 -15.02 -3.50
C ASN A 460 10.22 -13.75 -3.71
N LEU A 461 10.51 -13.00 -4.79
CA LEU A 461 9.70 -11.85 -5.22
C LEU A 461 8.31 -12.33 -5.65
N ALA A 462 7.29 -11.98 -4.86
CA ALA A 462 5.91 -12.38 -5.11
C ALA A 462 5.08 -11.31 -5.80
N GLY A 463 5.45 -10.03 -5.69
CA GLY A 463 4.56 -8.96 -6.14
C GLY A 463 5.22 -7.65 -6.47
N PHE A 464 4.40 -6.77 -7.02
CA PHE A 464 4.69 -5.36 -7.23
C PHE A 464 3.65 -4.50 -6.51
N GLY A 465 3.96 -3.28 -6.10
CA GLY A 465 2.95 -2.39 -5.52
C GLY A 465 3.34 -0.91 -5.49
N VAL A 466 2.34 -0.07 -5.23
CA VAL A 466 2.54 1.36 -4.99
C VAL A 466 1.94 1.73 -3.63
N PHE A 467 2.74 2.40 -2.80
CA PHE A 467 2.47 2.65 -1.39
C PHE A 467 2.48 4.17 -1.09
N PRO A 468 1.62 4.96 -1.75
CA PRO A 468 1.60 6.40 -1.58
C PRO A 468 1.11 6.81 -0.20
N GLU A 469 1.81 7.74 0.44
CA GLU A 469 1.32 8.32 1.69
C GLU A 469 0.04 9.11 1.46
N GLY A 470 -0.11 9.82 0.33
CA GLY A 470 -1.37 10.47 -0.06
C GLY A 470 -1.74 10.27 -1.53
N LEU A 471 -3.05 10.25 -1.80
CA LEU A 471 -3.62 10.01 -3.13
C LEU A 471 -4.01 11.31 -3.86
N HIS A 472 -4.69 11.16 -5.01
CA HIS A 472 -5.34 12.24 -5.78
C HIS A 472 -4.36 13.25 -6.39
N ASN A 473 -3.19 12.76 -6.79
CA ASN A 473 -2.18 13.53 -7.51
C ASN A 473 -1.49 12.62 -8.52
N ASN A 474 -0.98 13.20 -9.61
CA ASN A 474 -0.14 12.51 -10.60
C ASN A 474 -0.71 11.16 -11.06
N SER A 475 -2.03 11.06 -11.29
CA SER A 475 -2.68 9.79 -11.63
C SER A 475 -2.08 9.08 -12.84
N VAL A 476 -1.48 9.83 -13.77
CA VAL A 476 -0.70 9.30 -14.91
C VAL A 476 0.41 8.33 -14.46
N VAL A 477 1.08 8.60 -13.33
CA VAL A 477 2.15 7.75 -12.81
C VAL A 477 1.57 6.43 -12.31
N TYR A 478 0.46 6.47 -11.57
CA TYR A 478 -0.18 5.26 -11.04
C TYR A 478 -0.81 4.41 -12.15
N GLU A 479 -1.45 5.04 -13.14
CA GLU A 479 -1.96 4.34 -14.33
C GLU A 479 -0.80 3.62 -15.05
N TYR A 480 0.35 4.29 -15.24
CA TYR A 480 1.50 3.68 -15.91
C TYR A 480 2.12 2.54 -15.10
N LEU A 481 2.35 2.74 -13.79
CA LEU A 481 2.92 1.72 -12.90
C LEU A 481 2.08 0.43 -12.87
N TYR A 482 0.76 0.56 -12.78
CA TYR A 482 -0.12 -0.60 -12.80
C TYR A 482 -0.33 -1.19 -14.18
N ASP A 483 -0.05 -0.47 -15.28
CA ASP A 483 0.07 -1.09 -16.60
C ASP A 483 1.37 -1.87 -16.77
N LEU A 484 2.49 -1.33 -16.26
CA LEU A 484 3.80 -2.01 -16.28
C LEU A 484 3.77 -3.34 -15.52
N ALA A 485 2.91 -3.46 -14.50
CA ALA A 485 2.67 -4.73 -13.81
C ALA A 485 2.08 -5.83 -14.71
N TRP A 486 1.55 -5.49 -15.90
CA TRP A 486 0.97 -6.42 -16.87
C TRP A 486 1.69 -6.43 -18.22
N GLY A 487 2.63 -5.52 -18.47
CA GLY A 487 3.45 -5.53 -19.69
C GLY A 487 4.42 -4.35 -19.81
N ASP A 488 5.61 -4.61 -20.37
CA ASP A 488 6.63 -3.59 -20.67
C ASP A 488 6.25 -2.83 -21.95
N VAL A 489 5.62 -1.66 -21.80
CA VAL A 489 5.27 -0.77 -22.92
C VAL A 489 6.11 0.51 -22.85
N PRO A 490 6.79 0.92 -23.95
CA PRO A 490 7.48 2.21 -24.02
C PRO A 490 6.58 3.39 -23.68
N VAL A 491 7.12 4.39 -22.97
CA VAL A 491 6.35 5.56 -22.51
C VAL A 491 5.64 6.25 -23.66
N ALA A 492 6.29 6.43 -24.82
CA ALA A 492 5.68 7.07 -25.98
C ALA A 492 4.46 6.31 -26.53
N ASP A 493 4.56 4.99 -26.67
CA ASP A 493 3.48 4.13 -27.15
C ASP A 493 2.32 4.08 -26.14
N TRP A 494 2.68 4.03 -24.86
CA TRP A 494 1.73 4.10 -23.77
C TRP A 494 0.98 5.44 -23.74
N LEU A 495 1.70 6.57 -23.89
CA LEU A 495 1.13 7.92 -23.95
C LEU A 495 0.16 8.08 -25.13
N GLN A 496 0.40 7.42 -26.26
CA GLN A 496 -0.54 7.44 -27.38
C GLN A 496 -1.89 6.82 -27.00
N THR A 497 -1.85 5.70 -26.27
CA THR A 497 -3.07 5.05 -25.77
C THR A 497 -3.72 5.87 -24.66
N TYR A 498 -2.92 6.33 -23.69
CA TYR A 498 -3.36 7.14 -22.56
C TYR A 498 -4.04 8.43 -23.02
N THR A 499 -3.44 9.18 -23.95
CA THR A 499 -4.02 10.44 -24.46
C THR A 499 -5.35 10.19 -25.17
N ARG A 500 -5.43 9.16 -26.02
CA ARG A 500 -6.69 8.79 -26.69
C ARG A 500 -7.78 8.42 -25.68
N ALA A 501 -7.46 7.64 -24.65
CA ALA A 501 -8.42 7.24 -23.64
C ALA A 501 -8.85 8.41 -22.74
N ARG A 502 -7.89 9.21 -22.25
CA ARG A 502 -8.13 10.31 -21.32
C ARG A 502 -8.82 11.51 -21.99
N TYR A 503 -8.44 11.84 -23.21
CA TYR A 503 -8.92 13.04 -23.91
C TYR A 503 -9.86 12.75 -25.07
N GLY A 504 -10.10 11.47 -25.39
CA GLY A 504 -10.94 11.03 -26.51
C GLY A 504 -10.27 11.13 -27.87
N HIS A 505 -9.07 11.69 -27.94
CA HIS A 505 -8.32 11.85 -29.17
C HIS A 505 -6.82 11.92 -28.86
N THR A 506 -6.02 11.69 -29.88
CA THR A 506 -4.57 11.92 -29.84
C THR A 506 -4.18 12.66 -31.11
N SER A 507 -3.24 13.60 -31.00
CA SER A 507 -2.75 14.40 -32.13
C SER A 507 -1.23 14.55 -32.01
N PRO A 508 -0.51 14.84 -33.11
CA PRO A 508 0.92 15.12 -33.03
C PRO A 508 1.27 16.22 -32.03
N ALA A 509 0.47 17.28 -31.95
CA ALA A 509 0.67 18.37 -30.99
C ALA A 509 0.48 17.92 -29.54
N LEU A 510 -0.55 17.12 -29.26
CA LEU A 510 -0.79 16.59 -27.91
C LEU A 510 0.29 15.59 -27.48
N MET A 511 0.76 14.75 -28.40
CA MET A 511 1.88 13.84 -28.14
C MET A 511 3.18 14.61 -27.89
N GLN A 512 3.43 15.67 -28.66
CA GLN A 512 4.57 16.56 -28.41
C GLN A 512 4.48 17.20 -27.02
N ALA A 513 3.31 17.72 -26.65
CA ALA A 513 3.07 18.32 -25.35
C ALA A 513 3.36 17.35 -24.19
N TRP A 514 2.91 16.10 -24.30
CA TRP A 514 3.20 15.05 -23.31
C TRP A 514 4.67 14.61 -23.31
N SER A 515 5.33 14.57 -24.48
CA SER A 515 6.78 14.36 -24.56
C SER A 515 7.55 15.47 -23.84
N ASP A 516 7.12 16.72 -23.96
CA ASP A 516 7.78 17.86 -23.32
C ASP A 516 7.56 17.83 -21.79
N LEU A 517 6.36 17.46 -21.33
CA LEU A 517 6.10 17.18 -19.91
C LEU A 517 6.92 15.99 -19.39
N GLN A 518 7.10 14.94 -20.21
CA GLN A 518 7.96 13.81 -19.89
C GLN A 518 9.40 14.29 -19.66
N LYS A 519 9.96 15.07 -20.59
CA LYS A 519 11.32 15.64 -20.51
C LYS A 519 11.53 16.64 -19.36
N ALA A 520 10.45 17.04 -18.71
CA ALA A 520 10.48 18.01 -17.64
C ALA A 520 10.05 17.37 -16.31
N VAL A 521 8.77 17.51 -15.98
CA VAL A 521 8.22 17.16 -14.67
C VAL A 521 8.16 15.65 -14.44
N TYR A 522 7.98 14.84 -15.50
CA TYR A 522 7.93 13.38 -15.40
C TYR A 522 9.28 12.67 -15.62
N GLN A 523 10.38 13.36 -15.30
CA GLN A 523 11.75 12.83 -15.11
C GLN A 523 12.27 13.10 -13.68
N THR A 524 11.37 13.29 -12.72
CA THR A 524 11.68 13.76 -11.38
C THR A 524 11.05 12.89 -10.30
N ARG A 525 11.88 12.20 -9.52
CA ARG A 525 11.48 11.47 -8.29
C ARG A 525 11.32 12.39 -7.09
N TYR A 526 10.55 12.01 -6.08
CA TYR A 526 10.19 12.91 -4.97
C TYR A 526 11.39 13.63 -4.35
N TRP A 527 12.46 12.89 -4.07
CA TRP A 527 13.63 13.31 -3.28
C TRP A 527 14.59 14.27 -4.00
N THR A 528 14.46 14.44 -5.31
CA THR A 528 15.40 15.22 -6.12
C THR A 528 14.64 16.37 -6.78
N PRO A 529 14.94 17.65 -6.51
CA PRO A 529 15.61 18.29 -5.37
C PRO A 529 14.60 18.81 -4.31
N ARG A 530 13.40 18.23 -4.24
CA ARG A 530 12.35 18.70 -3.31
C ARG A 530 12.72 18.46 -1.85
N TRP A 531 13.59 17.49 -1.59
CA TRP A 531 14.26 17.34 -0.32
C TRP A 531 15.40 18.36 -0.21
N TRP A 532 15.17 19.44 0.56
CA TRP A 532 16.13 20.55 0.69
C TRP A 532 16.44 20.79 2.16
N LYS A 533 17.73 20.86 2.50
CA LYS A 533 18.25 21.01 3.88
C LYS A 533 17.63 20.01 4.85
N SER A 534 17.57 18.75 4.43
CA SER A 534 17.00 17.63 5.18
C SER A 534 15.52 17.83 5.57
N ARG A 535 14.78 18.64 4.80
CA ARG A 535 13.35 18.87 5.02
C ARG A 535 12.53 18.45 3.81
N ALA A 536 11.54 17.63 4.11
CA ALA A 536 10.43 17.29 3.22
C ALA A 536 9.67 18.52 2.71
N GLY A 537 8.78 18.26 1.77
CA GLY A 537 7.90 19.27 1.20
C GLY A 537 8.28 19.60 -0.23
N ALA A 538 7.29 20.06 -0.98
CA ALA A 538 7.37 20.32 -2.41
C ALA A 538 8.27 21.54 -2.73
N TYR A 539 7.97 22.23 -3.83
CA TYR A 539 8.68 23.42 -4.30
C TYR A 539 8.87 24.49 -3.21
N LEU A 540 9.80 25.43 -3.44
CA LEU A 540 10.08 26.57 -2.56
C LEU A 540 8.80 27.29 -2.09
N PHE A 541 7.77 27.38 -2.95
CA PHE A 541 6.46 27.94 -2.64
C PHE A 541 5.80 27.37 -1.37
N PHE A 542 6.01 26.08 -1.07
CA PHE A 542 5.41 25.40 0.08
C PHE A 542 6.31 25.39 1.32
N LYS A 543 7.51 25.97 1.25
CA LYS A 543 8.44 26.02 2.38
C LYS A 543 8.31 27.37 3.10
N ARG A 544 8.49 27.36 4.42
CA ARG A 544 8.50 28.59 5.22
C ARG A 544 9.60 29.53 4.68
N PRO A 545 9.29 30.80 4.34
CA PRO A 545 10.29 31.72 3.83
C PRO A 545 11.43 31.94 4.82
N THR A 546 12.67 31.85 4.32
CA THR A 546 13.90 32.14 5.05
C THR A 546 14.88 32.81 4.10
N ILE A 547 15.88 33.55 4.61
CA ILE A 547 16.94 34.15 3.78
C ILE A 547 17.67 33.10 2.91
N GLU A 548 17.78 31.89 3.43
CA GLU A 548 18.37 30.74 2.76
C GLU A 548 17.59 30.26 1.53
N GLY A 549 16.34 30.72 1.32
CA GLY A 549 15.55 30.34 0.15
C GLY A 549 16.19 30.74 -1.18
N ALA A 550 17.12 31.71 -1.15
CA ALA A 550 17.96 32.07 -2.29
C ALA A 550 18.91 30.94 -2.73
N ASP A 551 19.23 30.01 -1.83
CA ASP A 551 20.08 28.83 -2.10
C ASP A 551 19.26 27.60 -2.50
N PHE A 552 17.96 27.77 -2.79
CA PHE A 552 17.12 26.66 -3.23
C PHE A 552 17.64 26.17 -4.59
N PRO A 553 17.97 24.86 -4.71
CA PRO A 553 18.55 24.32 -5.93
C PRO A 553 17.60 24.52 -7.12
N ALA A 554 18.20 24.69 -8.31
CA ALA A 554 17.42 24.72 -9.54
C ALA A 554 16.55 23.46 -9.65
N LEU A 555 15.33 23.66 -10.12
CA LEU A 555 14.39 22.58 -10.29
C LEU A 555 14.87 21.65 -11.41
N PRO A 556 14.65 20.33 -11.28
CA PRO A 556 15.10 19.33 -12.25
C PRO A 556 14.20 19.37 -13.48
N GLY A 557 14.68 18.80 -14.60
CA GLY A 557 13.98 18.80 -15.87
C GLY A 557 14.07 20.14 -16.62
N ASP A 558 13.62 20.13 -17.88
CA ASP A 558 13.61 21.31 -18.74
C ASP A 558 12.33 22.14 -18.52
N TRP A 559 12.46 23.28 -17.83
CA TRP A 559 11.32 24.17 -17.54
C TRP A 559 10.73 24.85 -18.79
N THR A 560 11.52 25.03 -19.85
CA THR A 560 10.99 25.52 -21.13
C THR A 560 10.07 24.47 -21.75
N SER A 561 10.48 23.20 -21.67
CA SER A 561 9.64 22.06 -22.07
C SER A 561 8.42 21.90 -21.15
N ALA A 562 8.55 22.18 -19.84
CA ALA A 562 7.40 22.17 -18.93
C ALA A 562 6.33 23.18 -19.35
N GLU A 563 6.73 24.43 -19.63
CA GLU A 563 5.83 25.49 -20.07
C GLU A 563 5.20 25.18 -21.43
N THR A 564 6.02 24.78 -22.41
CA THR A 564 5.55 24.42 -23.76
C THR A 564 4.61 23.23 -23.73
N GLY A 565 4.96 22.20 -22.96
CA GLY A 565 4.15 21.01 -22.76
C GLY A 565 2.81 21.34 -22.10
N ALA A 566 2.83 22.17 -21.05
CA ALA A 566 1.62 22.59 -20.37
C ALA A 566 0.70 23.41 -21.30
N ASP A 567 1.25 24.32 -22.11
CA ASP A 567 0.49 25.10 -23.11
C ASP A 567 -0.13 24.24 -24.21
N GLY A 568 0.47 23.08 -24.51
CA GLY A 568 0.00 22.14 -25.50
C GLY A 568 -1.12 21.21 -25.02
N ILE A 569 -1.43 21.16 -23.71
CA ILE A 569 -2.53 20.36 -23.17
C ILE A 569 -3.88 21.08 -23.37
N PRO A 570 -4.90 20.45 -23.99
CA PRO A 570 -6.23 21.02 -24.11
C PRO A 570 -6.81 21.47 -22.76
N GLY A 571 -7.25 22.73 -22.67
CA GLY A 571 -7.82 23.32 -21.46
C GLY A 571 -6.81 23.95 -20.49
N ALA A 572 -5.50 23.68 -20.61
CA ALA A 572 -4.49 24.21 -19.68
C ALA A 572 -4.36 25.74 -19.71
N ARG A 573 -4.67 26.39 -20.85
CA ARG A 573 -4.66 27.86 -21.01
C ARG A 573 -5.61 28.60 -20.06
N GLN A 574 -6.63 27.94 -19.51
CA GLN A 574 -7.59 28.58 -18.60
C GLN A 574 -7.09 28.60 -17.14
N GLU A 575 -6.21 27.67 -16.74
CA GLU A 575 -5.71 27.58 -15.35
C GLU A 575 -4.30 28.14 -15.16
N LEU A 576 -3.40 28.02 -16.15
CA LEU A 576 -2.01 28.53 -16.03
C LEU A 576 -1.93 30.06 -15.92
N ARG A 577 -2.87 30.79 -16.52
CA ARG A 577 -2.98 32.25 -16.39
C ARG A 577 -3.26 32.69 -14.95
N SER A 578 -3.88 31.85 -14.14
CA SER A 578 -4.21 32.14 -12.74
C SER A 578 -2.98 32.05 -11.83
N PHE A 579 -1.98 31.22 -12.18
CA PHE A 579 -0.74 31.05 -11.40
C PHE A 579 0.39 32.01 -11.85
N ALA A 580 0.54 32.26 -13.14
CA ALA A 580 1.56 33.19 -13.66
C ALA A 580 1.32 34.64 -13.18
N VAL A 581 0.07 35.04 -12.97
CA VAL A 581 -0.28 36.38 -12.45
C VAL A 581 0.12 36.58 -10.99
N VAL A 582 0.28 35.50 -10.21
CA VAL A 582 0.71 35.58 -8.80
C VAL A 582 2.24 35.72 -8.66
N LEU A 583 3.02 35.17 -9.60
CA LEU A 583 4.49 35.25 -9.56
C LEU A 583 5.08 36.42 -10.36
N GLN A 584 4.41 36.91 -11.42
CA GLN A 584 4.90 38.06 -12.20
C GLN A 584 4.64 39.43 -11.57
N ARG A 585 3.87 39.53 -10.47
CA ARG A 585 3.66 40.82 -9.78
C ARG A 585 4.74 41.20 -8.76
N CYS A 586 5.82 40.43 -8.64
CA CYS A 586 6.99 40.79 -7.86
C CYS A 586 8.22 41.02 -8.75
N ASP A 587 8.11 41.86 -9.78
CA ASP A 587 9.30 42.41 -10.45
C ASP A 587 9.65 43.79 -9.88
N ARG A 588 10.94 43.96 -9.63
CA ARG A 588 11.60 45.06 -8.93
C ARG A 588 11.63 46.29 -9.83
N ARG A 589 10.73 47.25 -9.59
CA ARG A 589 10.95 48.68 -9.85
C ARG A 589 9.78 49.49 -9.26
N HIS A 590 10.02 50.12 -8.11
CA HIS A 590 9.14 51.04 -7.34
C HIS A 590 8.23 50.39 -6.27
N ALA A 591 8.58 50.58 -4.99
CA ALA A 591 7.74 50.35 -3.81
C ALA A 591 6.69 51.49 -3.64
N PRO A 592 5.76 51.53 -2.65
CA PRO A 592 5.22 50.50 -1.74
C PRO A 592 3.66 50.47 -1.72
N SER A 593 3.00 49.37 -2.05
CA SER A 593 1.61 49.07 -1.60
C SER A 593 1.12 47.73 -2.16
N CYS A 594 1.40 46.64 -1.45
CA CYS A 594 0.61 45.43 -1.59
C CYS A 594 -0.44 45.43 -0.48
N GLN A 595 -1.62 45.98 -0.76
CA GLN A 595 -2.81 45.71 0.05
C GLN A 595 -3.38 44.36 -0.38
N TRP A 596 -3.47 43.44 0.56
CA TRP A 596 -4.22 42.20 0.41
C TRP A 596 -5.71 42.53 0.62
N GLY A 597 -6.50 42.47 -0.46
CA GLY A 597 -7.97 42.46 -0.40
C GLY A 597 -8.49 41.03 -0.17
N PRO A 598 -9.75 40.90 0.30
CA PRO A 598 -10.26 39.74 1.05
C PRO A 598 -10.19 38.40 0.33
#